data_AF-A0A1J3JK37-F1
#
_entry.id   AF-A0A1J3JK37-F1
#
_cell.length_a   1.000
_cell.length_b   1.000
_cell.length_c   1.000
_cell.angle_alpha   90.00
_cell.angle_beta   90.00
_cell.angle_gamma   90.00
#
_symmetry.space_group_name_H-M   'P 1'
#
loop_
_entity.id
_entity.type
_entity.pdbx_description
1 polymer ?
#
loop_
_entity_poly.entity_id
_entity_poly.type
_entity_poly.pdbx_seq_one_letter_code
_entity_poly.pdbx_strand_id
1 'polypeptide(L)'
;MLGVGGPRQLRLPLGVSVASATMNGSWRLPPARSDEATSLQIALTTIDPPNASKGPDIYLWRNGSGNFVRKFSSRATYNFLRQSFPEVTWHEVVWLREEIPRCSFIAWLAMKGRLATKDRLRRWGLSLPADCVLCATGQESHDHLFFECDFSSELWLTLTAGLGLS
;
A
#
# COMPACT_ATOMS: atom_id res chain seq x y z
N MET A 1 -3.73 17.28 -18.15
CA MET A 1 -5.21 17.34 -17.97
C MET A 1 -5.58 18.78 -17.66
N LEU A 2 -6.65 19.32 -18.26
CA LEU A 2 -7.04 20.74 -18.21
C LEU A 2 -7.44 21.28 -16.80
N GLY A 3 -7.29 20.46 -15.75
CA GLY A 3 -7.55 20.83 -14.36
C GLY A 3 -8.97 21.32 -14.11
N VAL A 4 -9.13 22.15 -13.07
CA VAL A 4 -10.42 22.71 -12.63
C VAL A 4 -11.05 23.63 -13.69
N GLY A 5 -10.24 24.19 -14.61
CA GLY A 5 -10.71 25.04 -15.71
C GLY A 5 -11.30 24.29 -16.91
N GLY A 6 -11.15 22.97 -16.96
CA GLY A 6 -11.58 22.11 -18.08
C GLY A 6 -13.02 22.33 -18.55
N PRO A 7 -14.04 22.33 -17.67
CA PRO A 7 -15.43 22.55 -18.03
C PRO A 7 -15.65 23.85 -18.83
N ARG A 8 -15.06 24.96 -18.38
CA ARG A 8 -15.14 26.27 -19.04
C ARG A 8 -14.41 26.26 -20.38
N GLN A 9 -13.23 25.65 -20.44
CA GLN A 9 -12.41 25.59 -21.64
C GLN A 9 -13.05 24.73 -22.74
N LEU A 10 -13.70 23.63 -22.37
CA LEU A 10 -14.40 22.72 -23.30
C LEU A 10 -15.85 23.14 -23.58
N ARG A 11 -16.37 24.15 -22.87
CA ARG A 11 -17.79 24.57 -22.91
C ARG A 11 -18.75 23.43 -22.55
N LEU A 12 -18.33 22.57 -21.63
CA LEU A 12 -19.09 21.43 -21.13
C LEU A 12 -19.32 21.65 -19.63
N PRO A 13 -20.56 21.86 -19.17
CA PRO A 13 -20.87 22.01 -17.76
C PRO A 13 -20.43 20.78 -16.95
N LEU A 14 -20.14 20.97 -15.66
CA LEU A 14 -19.81 19.85 -14.78
C LEU A 14 -21.02 18.90 -14.69
N GLY A 15 -20.80 17.60 -14.90
CA GLY A 15 -21.85 16.57 -14.82
C GLY A 15 -22.53 16.21 -16.14
N VAL A 16 -22.16 16.84 -17.27
CA VAL A 16 -22.63 16.39 -18.59
C VAL A 16 -21.89 15.14 -19.06
N SER A 17 -22.56 14.30 -19.85
CA SER A 17 -21.95 13.12 -20.44
C SER A 17 -20.97 13.47 -21.57
N VAL A 18 -20.01 12.60 -21.84
CA VAL A 18 -19.06 12.76 -22.96
C VAL A 18 -19.79 12.80 -24.31
N ALA A 19 -20.95 12.14 -24.43
CA ALA A 19 -21.79 12.18 -25.63
C ALA A 19 -22.29 13.61 -25.96
N SER A 20 -22.42 14.50 -24.97
CA SER A 20 -22.77 15.91 -25.22
C SER A 20 -21.68 16.69 -25.96
N ALA A 21 -20.44 16.17 -25.95
CA ALA A 21 -19.30 16.72 -26.67
C ALA A 21 -19.21 16.20 -28.12
N THR A 22 -20.26 15.55 -28.64
CA THR A 22 -20.29 15.01 -30.00
C THR A 22 -21.51 15.52 -30.77
N MET A 23 -21.39 15.59 -32.09
CA MET A 23 -22.49 15.97 -32.99
C MET A 23 -22.28 15.31 -34.35
N ASN A 24 -23.32 14.68 -34.91
CA ASN A 24 -23.28 14.00 -36.21
C ASN A 24 -22.11 13.00 -36.35
N GLY A 25 -21.82 12.23 -35.29
CA GLY A 25 -20.75 11.23 -35.29
C GLY A 25 -19.32 11.79 -35.23
N SER A 26 -19.16 13.08 -34.95
CA SER A 26 -17.85 13.75 -34.80
C SER A 26 -17.73 14.45 -33.45
N TRP A 27 -16.49 14.65 -32.98
CA TRP A 27 -16.22 15.46 -31.79
C TRP A 27 -16.56 16.93 -32.04
N ARG A 28 -17.29 17.55 -31.12
CA ARG A 28 -17.65 18.97 -31.14
C ARG A 28 -16.88 19.70 -30.03
N LEU A 29 -15.62 20.01 -30.31
CA LEU A 29 -14.72 20.67 -29.37
C LEU A 29 -14.53 22.15 -29.76
N PRO A 30 -14.48 23.09 -28.80
CA PRO A 30 -14.16 24.47 -29.10
C PRO A 30 -12.70 24.61 -29.57
N PRO A 31 -12.32 25.69 -30.27
CA PRO A 31 -10.92 25.93 -30.63
C PRO A 31 -10.00 25.86 -29.41
N ALA A 32 -8.91 25.11 -29.52
CA ALA A 32 -7.90 25.05 -28.47
C ALA A 32 -7.31 26.45 -28.20
N ARG A 33 -7.25 26.83 -26.92
CA ARG A 33 -6.70 28.13 -26.47
C ARG A 33 -5.48 27.97 -25.56
N SER A 34 -4.93 26.76 -25.48
CA SER A 34 -3.70 26.44 -24.77
C SER A 34 -3.10 25.17 -25.36
N ASP A 35 -1.82 24.92 -25.12
CA ASP A 35 -1.12 23.73 -25.61
C ASP A 35 -1.67 22.43 -25.02
N GLU A 36 -2.16 22.48 -23.78
CA GLU A 36 -2.84 21.34 -23.15
C GLU A 36 -4.17 21.02 -23.84
N ALA A 37 -4.92 22.05 -24.26
CA ALA A 37 -6.16 21.87 -25.00
C ALA A 37 -5.89 21.32 -26.40
N THR A 38 -4.84 21.79 -27.07
CA THR A 38 -4.40 21.26 -28.37
C THR A 38 -4.02 19.79 -28.24
N SER A 39 -3.20 19.45 -27.25
CA SER A 39 -2.76 18.07 -26.99
C SER A 39 -3.93 17.13 -26.71
N LEU A 40 -4.91 17.60 -25.92
CA LEU A 40 -6.14 16.85 -25.66
C LEU A 40 -6.96 16.64 -26.93
N GLN A 41 -7.13 17.68 -27.76
CA GLN A 41 -7.90 17.60 -28.99
C GLN A 41 -7.27 16.64 -29.99
N ILE A 42 -5.94 16.69 -30.17
CA ILE A 42 -5.21 15.73 -30.99
C ILE A 42 -5.52 14.30 -30.52
N ALA A 43 -5.39 14.03 -29.22
CA ALA A 43 -5.68 12.71 -28.68
C ALA A 43 -7.14 12.29 -28.91
N LEU A 44 -8.11 13.17 -28.64
CA LEU A 44 -9.53 12.88 -28.85
C LEU A 44 -9.86 12.58 -30.31
N THR A 45 -9.25 13.29 -31.27
CA THR A 45 -9.47 13.04 -32.71
C THR A 45 -8.96 11.68 -33.19
N THR A 46 -8.10 10.99 -32.42
CA THR A 46 -7.69 9.61 -32.70
C THR A 46 -8.67 8.55 -32.17
N ILE A 47 -9.68 8.97 -31.39
CA ILE A 47 -10.66 8.09 -30.75
C ILE A 47 -12.02 8.33 -31.41
N ASP A 48 -12.70 7.26 -31.80
CA ASP A 48 -14.08 7.38 -32.28
C ASP A 48 -14.99 8.00 -31.20
N PRO A 49 -15.81 9.00 -31.56
CA PRO A 49 -16.85 9.51 -30.66
C PRO A 49 -17.79 8.40 -30.15
N PRO A 50 -18.33 8.55 -28.93
CA PRO A 50 -19.42 7.70 -28.43
C PRO A 50 -20.56 7.56 -29.44
N ASN A 51 -20.98 6.33 -29.70
CA ASN A 51 -22.07 5.99 -30.62
C ASN A 51 -23.05 5.06 -29.91
N ALA A 52 -24.35 5.35 -30.02
CA ALA A 52 -25.42 4.53 -29.45
C ALA A 52 -25.39 3.07 -29.91
N SER A 53 -24.86 2.78 -31.11
CA SER A 53 -24.72 1.41 -31.61
C SER A 53 -23.64 0.59 -30.88
N LYS A 54 -22.72 1.24 -30.15
CA LYS A 54 -21.67 0.55 -29.36
C LYS A 54 -22.20 0.00 -28.03
N GLY A 55 -23.47 0.25 -27.71
CA GLY A 55 -24.13 -0.24 -26.51
C GLY A 55 -23.94 0.70 -25.30
N PRO A 56 -24.40 0.27 -24.10
CA PRO A 56 -24.26 1.06 -22.88
C PRO A 56 -22.82 1.13 -22.39
N ASP A 57 -22.53 2.11 -21.54
CA ASP A 57 -21.22 2.25 -20.89
C ASP A 57 -20.86 1.00 -20.08
N ILE A 58 -19.59 0.60 -20.15
CA ILE A 58 -19.05 -0.53 -19.39
C ILE A 58 -17.91 -0.06 -18.48
N TYR A 59 -17.88 -0.60 -17.26
CA TYR A 59 -16.77 -0.40 -16.34
C TYR A 59 -15.66 -1.38 -16.65
N LEU A 60 -14.44 -0.87 -16.79
CA LEU A 60 -13.23 -1.67 -16.97
C LEU A 60 -12.21 -1.31 -15.90
N TRP A 61 -11.46 -2.32 -15.46
CA TRP A 61 -10.38 -2.17 -14.51
C TRP A 61 -9.06 -2.03 -15.26
N ARG A 62 -8.29 -1.00 -14.94
CA ARG A 62 -6.91 -0.91 -15.43
C ARG A 62 -6.03 -1.84 -14.60
N ASN A 63 -5.38 -2.79 -15.24
CA ASN A 63 -4.45 -3.70 -14.58
C ASN A 63 -3.05 -3.07 -14.47
N GLY A 64 -2.13 -3.77 -13.80
CA GLY A 64 -0.76 -3.28 -13.62
C GLY A 64 0.09 -3.22 -14.90
N SER A 65 -0.33 -3.88 -15.98
CA SER A 65 0.33 -3.78 -17.29
C SER A 65 -0.23 -2.63 -18.15
N GLY A 66 -1.14 -1.81 -17.60
CA GLY A 66 -1.76 -0.69 -18.29
C GLY A 66 -2.96 -1.04 -19.17
N ASN A 67 -3.34 -2.32 -19.27
CA ASN A 67 -4.48 -2.81 -20.05
C ASN A 67 -5.79 -2.72 -19.26
N PHE A 68 -6.91 -2.68 -19.98
CA PHE A 68 -8.25 -2.67 -19.40
C PHE A 68 -8.90 -4.05 -19.43
N VAL A 69 -9.43 -4.52 -18.30
CA VAL A 69 -10.06 -5.84 -18.13
C VAL A 69 -11.46 -5.72 -17.51
N ARG A 70 -12.34 -6.67 -17.85
CA ARG A 70 -13.74 -6.68 -17.34
C ARG A 70 -13.88 -7.17 -15.90
N LYS A 71 -12.97 -8.02 -15.42
CA LYS A 71 -13.02 -8.62 -14.08
C LYS A 71 -12.00 -7.98 -13.16
N PHE A 72 -12.45 -7.57 -11.99
CA PHE A 72 -11.57 -7.14 -10.92
C PHE A 72 -10.78 -8.34 -10.37
N SER A 73 -9.52 -8.11 -10.01
CA SER A 73 -8.69 -9.11 -9.33
C SER A 73 -7.98 -8.44 -8.16
N SER A 74 -8.38 -8.80 -6.94
CA SER A 74 -7.72 -8.33 -5.71
C SER A 74 -6.24 -8.67 -5.73
N ARG A 75 -5.85 -9.87 -6.21
CA ARG A 75 -4.46 -10.29 -6.36
C ARG A 75 -3.68 -9.38 -7.33
N ALA A 76 -4.22 -9.10 -8.51
CA ALA A 76 -3.55 -8.27 -9.50
C ALA A 76 -3.40 -6.82 -9.00
N THR A 77 -4.45 -6.28 -8.39
CA THR A 77 -4.43 -4.95 -7.78
C THR A 77 -3.44 -4.88 -6.63
N TYR A 78 -3.44 -5.85 -5.71
CA TYR A 78 -2.49 -5.91 -4.61
C TYR A 78 -1.05 -5.97 -5.11
N ASN A 79 -0.77 -6.81 -6.12
CA ASN A 79 0.57 -6.91 -6.71
C ASN A 79 1.01 -5.63 -7.43
N PHE A 80 0.08 -4.88 -8.01
CA PHE A 80 0.36 -3.59 -8.62
C PHE A 80 0.63 -2.50 -7.58
N LEU A 81 -0.12 -2.48 -6.48
CA LEU A 81 0.02 -1.47 -5.42
C LEU A 81 1.19 -1.75 -4.47
N ARG A 82 1.53 -3.02 -4.23
CA ARG A 82 2.58 -3.39 -3.29
C ARG A 82 3.96 -3.00 -3.83
N GLN A 83 4.80 -2.50 -2.95
CA GLN A 83 6.23 -2.45 -3.20
C GLN A 83 6.80 -3.85 -2.95
N SER A 84 7.43 -4.45 -3.97
CA SER A 84 8.08 -5.75 -3.82
C SER A 84 9.48 -5.55 -3.24
N PHE A 85 9.82 -6.36 -2.23
CA PHE A 85 11.14 -6.41 -1.64
C PHE A 85 11.71 -7.83 -1.79
N PRO A 86 13.05 -7.98 -1.74
CA PRO A 86 13.67 -9.30 -1.65
C PRO A 86 13.15 -10.08 -0.44
N GLU A 87 13.14 -11.39 -0.58
CA GLU A 87 12.80 -12.28 0.52
C GLU A 87 13.86 -12.19 1.64
N VAL A 88 13.38 -12.17 2.87
CA VAL A 88 14.23 -12.06 4.06
C VAL A 88 14.48 -13.45 4.63
N THR A 89 15.69 -13.72 5.09
CA THR A 89 16.09 -15.06 5.58
C THR A 89 15.28 -15.52 6.79
N TRP A 90 14.73 -14.59 7.58
CA TRP A 90 13.96 -14.88 8.78
C TRP A 90 12.47 -15.13 8.54
N HIS A 91 11.96 -15.05 7.30
CA HIS A 91 10.52 -15.12 7.05
C HIS A 91 9.91 -16.47 7.47
N GLU A 92 10.63 -17.58 7.29
CA GLU A 92 10.19 -18.93 7.68
C GLU A 92 10.04 -19.07 9.20
N VAL A 93 10.85 -18.36 9.98
CA VAL A 93 10.77 -18.34 11.45
C VAL A 93 9.49 -17.66 11.92
N VAL A 94 9.03 -16.65 11.18
CA VAL A 94 7.83 -15.86 11.51
C VAL A 94 6.56 -16.55 11.03
N TRP A 95 6.57 -17.11 9.82
CA TRP A 95 5.39 -17.65 9.13
C TRP A 95 5.47 -19.18 8.99
N LEU A 96 5.49 -19.88 10.13
CA LEU A 96 5.42 -21.34 10.18
C LEU A 96 4.04 -21.83 9.72
N ARG A 97 3.91 -23.12 9.39
CA ARG A 97 2.65 -23.68 8.84
C ARG A 97 1.52 -23.85 9.87
N GLU A 98 1.87 -24.06 11.13
CA GLU A 98 0.93 -24.25 12.24
C GLU A 98 1.03 -23.07 13.22
N GLU A 99 1.20 -21.88 12.67
CA GLU A 99 1.47 -20.69 13.46
C GLU A 99 0.25 -20.21 14.23
N ILE A 100 0.49 -19.70 15.43
CA ILE A 100 -0.50 -18.90 16.14
C ILE A 100 -0.36 -17.46 15.64
N PRO A 101 -1.38 -16.87 14.97
CA PRO A 101 -1.24 -15.57 14.31
C PRO A 101 -0.73 -14.45 15.23
N ARG A 102 -1.11 -14.49 16.51
CA ARG A 102 -0.62 -13.53 17.52
C ARG A 102 0.88 -13.65 17.73
N CYS A 103 1.40 -14.88 17.83
CA CYS A 103 2.83 -15.14 18.03
C CYS A 103 3.63 -14.71 16.80
N SER A 104 3.17 -15.05 15.59
CA SER A 104 3.81 -14.61 14.33
C SER A 104 3.82 -13.10 14.17
N PHE A 105 2.73 -12.41 14.54
CA PHE A 105 2.71 -10.95 14.51
C PHE A 105 3.71 -10.32 15.48
N ILE A 106 3.82 -10.85 16.70
CA ILE A 106 4.80 -10.39 17.69
C ILE A 106 6.23 -10.69 17.21
N ALA A 107 6.49 -11.89 16.71
CA ALA A 107 7.79 -12.27 16.16
C ALA A 107 8.19 -11.39 14.97
N TRP A 108 7.25 -11.10 14.07
CA TRP A 108 7.47 -10.17 12.95
C TRP A 108 7.85 -8.76 13.44
N LEU A 109 7.17 -8.26 14.47
CA LEU A 109 7.52 -6.97 15.08
C LEU A 109 8.90 -7.03 15.76
N ALA A 110 9.24 -8.12 16.44
CA ALA A 110 10.55 -8.34 17.04
C ALA A 110 11.66 -8.31 15.96
N MET A 111 11.53 -9.12 14.90
CA MET A 111 12.49 -9.16 13.80
C MET A 111 12.70 -7.81 13.11
N LYS A 112 11.72 -6.91 13.18
CA LYS A 112 11.81 -5.54 12.63
C LYS A 112 12.25 -4.48 13.64
N GLY A 113 12.51 -4.84 14.90
CA GLY A 113 12.78 -3.88 15.98
C GLY A 113 11.60 -2.92 16.23
N ARG A 114 10.37 -3.44 16.07
CA ARG A 114 9.12 -2.66 16.09
C ARG A 114 8.18 -2.95 17.26
N LEU A 115 8.66 -3.70 18.25
CA LEU A 115 7.95 -3.85 19.52
C LEU A 115 7.84 -2.50 20.25
N ALA A 116 6.77 -2.37 21.04
CA ALA A 116 6.47 -1.18 21.83
C ALA A 116 7.22 -1.20 23.17
N THR A 117 8.55 -1.28 23.12
CA THR A 117 9.44 -1.23 24.27
C THR A 117 9.45 0.16 24.91
N LYS A 118 9.76 0.25 26.22
CA LYS A 118 9.71 1.55 26.94
C LYS A 118 10.64 2.60 26.34
N ASP A 119 11.83 2.25 25.83
CA ASP A 119 12.70 3.20 25.11
C ASP A 119 11.99 3.86 23.91
N ARG A 120 11.18 3.08 23.17
CA ARG A 120 10.41 3.56 22.02
C ARG A 120 9.19 4.36 22.45
N LEU A 121 8.47 3.92 23.48
CA LEU A 121 7.34 4.65 24.04
C LEU A 121 7.77 6.01 24.60
N ARG A 122 8.93 6.09 25.26
CA ARG A 122 9.50 7.35 25.73
C ARG A 122 9.90 8.28 24.58
N ARG A 123 10.44 7.74 23.49
CA ARG A 123 10.68 8.50 22.24
C ARG A 123 9.39 9.05 21.61
N TRP A 124 8.24 8.43 21.88
CA TRP A 124 6.92 8.94 21.48
C TRP A 124 6.33 9.96 22.48
N GLY A 125 7.06 10.32 23.54
CA GLY A 125 6.65 11.33 24.50
C GLY A 125 5.90 10.79 25.72
N LEU A 126 5.83 9.47 25.93
CA LEU A 126 5.23 8.91 27.13
C LEU A 126 6.20 9.00 28.31
N SER A 127 5.72 9.56 29.42
CA SER A 127 6.47 9.61 30.69
C SER A 127 6.33 8.28 31.44
N LEU A 128 7.23 7.35 31.16
CA LEU A 128 7.29 6.02 31.77
C LEU A 128 8.69 5.78 32.37
N PRO A 129 8.81 4.98 33.46
CA PRO A 129 10.10 4.50 33.94
C PRO A 129 10.86 3.77 32.83
N ALA A 130 12.19 3.87 32.84
CA ALA A 130 13.03 3.21 31.83
C ALA A 130 13.23 1.73 32.09
N ASP A 131 13.01 1.30 33.34
CA ASP A 131 13.48 0.03 33.85
C ASP A 131 12.79 -1.15 33.16
N CYS A 132 13.56 -2.19 32.86
CA CYS A 132 13.08 -3.44 32.28
C CYS A 132 12.03 -4.08 33.19
N VAL A 133 10.88 -4.43 32.64
CA VAL A 133 9.81 -5.08 33.41
C VAL A 133 10.18 -6.49 33.87
N LEU A 134 11.14 -7.14 33.22
CA LEU A 134 11.53 -8.53 33.49
C LEU A 134 12.59 -8.63 34.58
N CYS A 135 13.71 -7.91 34.44
CA CYS A 135 14.83 -7.99 35.39
C CYS A 135 14.89 -6.83 36.39
N ALA A 136 14.21 -5.71 36.13
CA ALA A 136 14.28 -4.47 36.92
C ALA A 136 15.69 -3.87 37.12
N THR A 137 16.71 -4.37 36.42
CA THR A 137 18.12 -3.91 36.55
C THR A 137 18.60 -3.11 35.35
N GLY A 138 18.13 -3.43 34.14
CA GLY A 138 18.48 -2.74 32.90
C GLY A 138 17.40 -1.79 32.40
N GLN A 139 17.69 -1.02 31.35
CA GLN A 139 16.68 -0.24 30.63
C GLN A 139 15.97 -1.11 29.58
N GLU A 140 14.64 -1.02 29.51
CA GLU A 140 13.88 -1.80 28.53
C GLU A 140 14.09 -1.29 27.11
N SER A 141 14.83 -2.06 26.34
CA SER A 141 15.02 -1.91 24.91
C SER A 141 14.78 -3.24 24.20
N HIS A 142 14.71 -3.23 22.87
CA HIS A 142 14.63 -4.46 22.09
C HIS A 142 15.82 -5.39 22.40
N ASP A 143 17.04 -4.88 22.34
CA ASP A 143 18.25 -5.70 22.51
C ASP A 143 18.37 -6.21 23.94
N HIS A 144 18.00 -5.37 24.93
CA HIS A 144 17.97 -5.79 26.31
C HIS A 144 16.98 -6.94 26.53
N LEU A 145 15.72 -6.80 26.07
CA LEU A 145 14.68 -7.82 26.28
C LEU A 145 15.05 -9.19 25.70
N PHE A 146 15.78 -9.27 24.59
CA PHE A 146 16.06 -10.54 23.92
C PHE A 146 17.47 -11.08 24.16
N PHE A 147 18.47 -10.23 24.42
CA PHE A 147 19.88 -10.64 24.40
C PHE A 147 20.71 -10.24 25.61
N GLU A 148 20.31 -9.22 26.38
CA GLU A 148 21.12 -8.73 27.51
C GLU A 148 20.43 -8.90 28.88
N CYS A 149 19.13 -9.15 28.89
CA CYS A 149 18.35 -9.30 30.12
C CYS A 149 18.67 -10.64 30.80
N ASP A 150 19.00 -10.59 32.09
CA ASP A 150 19.32 -11.77 32.91
C ASP A 150 18.15 -12.78 32.91
N PHE A 151 16.92 -12.29 33.08
CA PHE A 151 15.71 -13.13 33.05
C PHE A 151 15.54 -13.84 31.71
N SER A 152 15.73 -13.12 30.60
CA SER A 152 15.62 -13.70 29.26
C SER A 152 16.73 -14.69 28.97
N SER A 153 17.94 -14.44 29.48
CA SER A 153 19.09 -15.33 29.34
C SER A 153 18.85 -16.67 30.03
N GLU A 154 18.28 -16.67 31.24
CA GLU A 154 17.89 -17.90 31.94
C GLU A 154 16.81 -18.67 31.18
N LEU A 155 15.83 -17.97 30.61
CA LEU A 155 14.80 -18.58 29.77
C LEU A 155 15.41 -19.24 28.52
N TRP A 156 16.34 -18.57 27.86
CA TRP A 156 17.03 -19.13 26.69
C TRP A 156 17.81 -20.39 27.04
N LEU A 157 18.58 -20.37 28.12
CA LEU A 157 19.32 -21.55 28.59
C LEU A 157 18.39 -22.73 28.88
N THR A 158 17.24 -22.47 29.50
CA THR A 158 16.24 -23.51 29.80
C THR A 158 15.66 -24.11 28.51
N LEU A 159 15.35 -23.27 27.52
CA LEU A 159 14.79 -23.70 26.24
C LEU A 159 15.82 -24.46 25.39
N THR A 160 17.07 -24.00 25.33
CA THR A 160 18.12 -24.64 24.53
C THR A 160 18.63 -25.93 25.17
N ALA A 161 18.64 -26.02 26.51
CA ALA A 161 18.94 -27.25 27.22
C ALA A 161 17.96 -28.37 26.84
N GLY A 162 16.67 -28.06 26.69
CA GLY A 162 15.66 -29.02 26.23
C GLY A 162 15.83 -29.47 24.78
N LEU A 163 16.59 -28.73 23.97
CA LEU A 163 16.85 -29.01 22.56
C LEU A 163 18.23 -29.62 22.30
N GLY A 164 19.05 -29.81 23.35
CA GLY A 164 20.41 -30.36 23.23
C GLY A 164 21.40 -29.42 22.53
N LEU A 165 21.13 -28.11 22.52
CA LEU A 165 21.96 -27.07 21.92
C LEU A 165 22.80 -26.32 22.97
N SER A 166 23.40 -27.07 23.91
CA SER A 166 24.28 -26.53 24.96
C SER A 166 25.70 -26.29 24.47
#